data_AF-A0A8B4BYS0-F1
#
_entry.id   AF-A0A8B4BYS0-F1
#
_cell.length_a   1.000
_cell.length_b   1.000
_cell.length_c   1.000
_cell.angle_alpha   90.00
_cell.angle_beta   90.00
_cell.angle_gamma   90.00
#
_symmetry.space_group_name_H-M   'P 1'
#
loop_
_entity.id
_entity.type
_entity.pdbx_description
1 polymer ?
#
loop_
_entity_poly.entity_id
_entity_poly.type
_entity_poly.pdbx_seq_one_letter_code
_entity_poly.pdbx_strand_id
1 'polypeptide(L)'
;MDIKIDALIPFDTLQTDLENVFSVVEKNGKVVLLKDNKPVYIILKYDASQPTVTNTISTETASYTLQEAMKIVLSEAENYTMHASKLADEIYDRRLYLQKNGKKAQYTQIRARCGHYPELFEALPGNYIKLKEGVE
;
A
#
# COMPACT_ATOMS: atom_id res chain seq x y z
N MET A 1 16.64 -8.42 -20.37
CA MET A 1 15.79 -8.97 -19.30
C MET A 1 16.10 -10.45 -19.20
N ASP A 2 16.97 -10.84 -18.28
CA ASP A 2 17.28 -12.26 -18.08
C ASP A 2 16.18 -12.92 -17.25
N ILE A 3 15.45 -13.83 -17.88
CA ILE A 3 14.42 -14.67 -17.25
C ILE A 3 14.97 -16.09 -17.25
N LYS A 4 15.13 -16.68 -16.06
CA LYS A 4 15.53 -18.08 -15.95
C LYS A 4 14.38 -18.97 -16.42
N ILE A 5 14.70 -20.07 -17.10
CA ILE A 5 13.68 -20.98 -17.65
C ILE A 5 12.80 -21.58 -16.55
N ASP A 6 13.35 -21.79 -15.35
CA ASP A 6 12.63 -22.27 -14.17
C ASP A 6 11.71 -21.22 -13.53
N ALA A 7 11.72 -19.99 -14.03
CA ALA A 7 10.81 -18.91 -13.66
C ALA A 7 9.65 -18.75 -14.66
N LEU A 8 9.48 -19.68 -15.61
CA LEU A 8 8.36 -19.71 -16.55
C LEU A 8 7.29 -20.69 -16.05
N ILE A 9 6.09 -20.18 -15.82
CA ILE A 9 4.98 -21.00 -15.30
C ILE A 9 3.77 -20.85 -16.24
N PRO A 10 3.10 -21.95 -16.64
CA PRO A 10 1.83 -21.86 -17.36
C PRO A 10 0.78 -21.05 -16.58
N PHE A 11 -0.05 -20.28 -17.26
CA PHE A 11 -1.08 -19.48 -16.61
C PHE A 11 -2.07 -20.37 -15.82
N ASP A 12 -2.38 -21.55 -16.34
CA ASP A 12 -3.35 -22.47 -15.76
C ASP A 12 -2.89 -23.06 -14.41
N THR A 13 -1.57 -23.09 -14.16
CA THR A 13 -1.00 -23.54 -12.88
C THR A 13 -1.42 -22.64 -11.71
N LEU A 14 -1.82 -21.39 -11.95
CA LEU A 14 -2.41 -20.54 -10.91
C LEU A 14 -3.74 -21.09 -10.36
N GLN A 15 -4.50 -21.79 -11.20
CA GLN A 15 -5.81 -22.33 -10.82
C GLN A 15 -5.70 -23.72 -10.22
N THR A 16 -4.72 -24.51 -10.69
CA THR A 16 -4.58 -25.92 -10.28
C THR A 16 -3.61 -26.10 -9.11
N ASP A 17 -2.57 -25.28 -8.99
CA ASP A 17 -1.50 -25.47 -8.00
C ASP A 17 -0.87 -24.13 -7.60
N LEU A 18 -1.65 -23.34 -6.87
CA LEU A 18 -1.26 -22.00 -6.44
C LEU A 18 -0.04 -22.01 -5.48
N GLU A 19 0.08 -23.03 -4.62
CA GLU A 19 1.17 -23.14 -3.66
C GLU A 19 2.53 -23.32 -4.35
N ASN A 20 2.57 -24.12 -5.40
CA ASN A 20 3.76 -24.30 -6.22
C ASN A 20 4.14 -23.00 -6.94
N VAL A 21 3.17 -22.27 -7.50
CA VAL A 21 3.44 -20.96 -8.13
C VAL A 21 4.14 -20.01 -7.15
N PHE A 22 3.63 -19.88 -5.93
CA PHE A 22 4.27 -19.03 -4.93
C PHE A 22 5.63 -19.56 -4.49
N SER A 23 5.81 -20.88 -4.37
CA SER A 23 7.11 -21.49 -4.04
C SER A 23 8.18 -21.18 -5.09
N VAL A 24 7.83 -21.16 -6.38
CA VAL A 24 8.73 -20.80 -7.46
C VAL A 24 9.04 -19.29 -7.46
N VAL A 25 8.04 -18.45 -7.16
CA VAL A 25 8.23 -17.00 -6.96
C VAL A 25 9.16 -16.71 -5.79
N GLU A 26 9.01 -17.43 -4.68
CA GLU A 26 9.86 -17.35 -3.50
C GLU A 26 11.32 -17.71 -3.82
N LYS A 27 11.52 -18.78 -4.60
CA LYS A 27 12.85 -19.25 -5.01
C LYS A 27 13.53 -18.29 -6.01
N ASN A 28 12.78 -17.72 -6.94
CA ASN A 28 13.33 -16.97 -8.08
C ASN A 28 13.21 -15.45 -7.95
N GLY A 29 12.44 -14.95 -6.99
CA GLY A 29 12.11 -13.53 -6.79
C GLY A 29 11.16 -12.95 -7.84
N LYS A 30 11.16 -13.48 -9.07
CA LYS A 30 10.26 -13.11 -10.16
C LYS A 30 9.90 -14.33 -11.01
N VAL A 31 8.69 -14.35 -11.55
CA VAL A 31 8.17 -15.41 -12.41
C VAL A 31 7.36 -14.78 -13.54
N VAL A 32 7.40 -15.39 -14.72
CA VAL A 32 6.60 -15.00 -15.88
C VAL A 32 5.54 -16.06 -16.14
N LEU A 33 4.29 -15.62 -16.25
CA LEU A 33 3.17 -16.48 -16.59
C LEU A 33 2.99 -16.55 -18.10
N LEU A 34 2.90 -17.78 -18.61
CA LEU A 34 2.75 -18.08 -20.03
C LEU A 34 1.32 -18.53 -20.33
N LYS A 35 0.68 -17.89 -21.31
CA LYS A 35 -0.58 -18.36 -21.91
C LYS A 35 -0.37 -18.48 -23.41
N ASP A 36 -0.76 -19.61 -23.99
CA ASP A 36 -0.51 -19.91 -25.41
C ASP A 36 0.96 -19.75 -25.82
N ASN A 37 1.88 -20.20 -24.95
CA ASN A 37 3.34 -20.06 -25.08
C ASN A 37 3.85 -18.61 -25.18
N LYS A 38 3.03 -17.62 -24.78
CA LYS A 38 3.41 -16.21 -24.76
C LYS A 38 3.38 -15.65 -23.33
N PRO A 39 4.32 -14.77 -22.96
CA PRO A 39 4.28 -14.09 -21.67
C PRO A 39 3.08 -13.15 -21.62
N VAL A 40 2.25 -13.33 -20.60
CA VAL A 40 1.04 -12.51 -20.38
C VAL A 40 1.09 -11.72 -19.07
N TYR A 41 1.75 -12.25 -18.05
CA TYR A 41 1.89 -11.59 -16.75
C TYR A 41 3.25 -11.85 -16.13
N ILE A 42 3.63 -11.01 -15.17
CA ILE A 42 4.81 -11.20 -14.33
C ILE A 42 4.36 -11.16 -12.87
N ILE A 43 4.78 -12.14 -12.08
CA ILE A 43 4.62 -12.16 -10.63
C ILE A 43 5.98 -11.84 -10.01
N LEU A 44 6.00 -10.90 -9.08
CA LEU A 44 7.19 -10.48 -8.34
C LEU A 44 6.96 -10.73 -6.87
N LYS A 45 7.96 -11.30 -6.19
CA LYS A 45 7.98 -11.30 -4.73
C LYS A 45 8.32 -9.88 -4.28
N TYR A 46 7.42 -9.27 -3.51
CA TYR A 46 7.70 -7.97 -2.90
C TYR A 46 8.72 -8.14 -1.78
N ASP A 47 9.86 -7.45 -1.90
CA ASP A 47 10.89 -7.38 -0.86
C ASP A 47 10.99 -5.93 -0.36
N ALA A 48 10.58 -5.70 0.89
CA ALA A 48 10.64 -4.39 1.53
C ALA A 48 12.08 -3.94 1.85
N SER A 49 13.04 -4.87 1.87
CA SER A 49 14.45 -4.61 2.21
C SER A 49 15.33 -4.31 0.98
N GLN A 50 14.85 -4.65 -0.22
CA GLN A 50 15.48 -4.31 -1.49
C GLN A 50 14.43 -3.68 -2.40
N PRO A 51 14.30 -2.33 -2.40
CA PRO A 51 13.43 -1.64 -3.35
C PRO A 51 13.96 -2.00 -4.74
N THR A 52 13.27 -2.95 -5.39
CA THR A 52 13.78 -3.59 -6.57
C THR A 52 13.78 -2.52 -7.65
N VAL A 53 14.98 -2.13 -8.10
CA VAL A 53 15.21 -1.24 -9.23
C VAL A 53 14.66 -1.92 -10.48
N THR A 54 13.35 -1.81 -10.66
CA THR A 54 12.65 -2.10 -11.90
C THR A 54 12.00 -0.80 -12.31
N ASN A 55 12.55 -0.26 -13.39
CA ASN A 55 12.38 1.09 -13.92
C ASN A 55 10.95 1.40 -14.45
N THR A 56 9.90 0.88 -13.81
CA THR A 56 8.50 1.06 -14.23
C THR A 56 7.50 1.24 -13.10
N ILE A 57 7.86 1.04 -11.83
CA ILE A 57 6.98 1.40 -10.71
C ILE A 57 7.85 1.95 -9.58
N SER A 58 8.25 3.21 -9.72
CA SER A 58 8.69 4.04 -8.62
C SER A 58 7.49 4.32 -7.71
N THR A 59 7.10 3.32 -6.94
CA THR A 59 6.35 3.57 -5.71
C THR A 59 7.35 3.33 -4.60
N GLU A 60 8.02 4.40 -4.17
CA GLU A 60 8.44 4.52 -2.78
C GLU A 60 7.17 4.42 -1.91
N THR A 61 6.57 3.24 -1.80
CA THR A 61 5.57 2.99 -0.78
C THR A 61 6.34 2.78 0.51
N ALA A 62 6.89 3.87 1.05
CA ALA A 62 7.11 3.96 2.47
C ALA A 62 5.76 3.63 3.10
N SER A 63 5.65 2.43 3.69
CA SER A 63 4.44 2.00 4.37
C SER A 63 4.31 2.84 5.63
N TYR A 64 3.74 4.04 5.51
CA TYR A 64 3.49 4.90 6.65
C TYR A 64 2.50 4.22 7.59
N THR A 65 2.63 4.50 8.88
CA THR A 65 1.59 4.19 9.86
C THR A 65 0.36 5.07 9.60
N LEU A 66 -0.81 4.66 10.13
CA LEU A 66 -2.04 5.43 9.91
C LEU A 66 -1.91 6.89 10.36
N GLN A 67 -1.25 7.16 11.49
CA GLN A 67 -1.03 8.53 11.97
C GLN A 67 -0.08 9.33 11.09
N GLU A 68 0.98 8.73 10.55
CA GLU A 68 1.91 9.40 9.63
C GLU A 68 1.21 9.73 8.31
N ALA A 69 0.43 8.80 7.77
CA ALA A 69 -0.39 9.03 6.59
C ALA A 69 -1.42 10.15 6.81
N MET A 70 -2.04 10.21 7.99
CA MET A 70 -2.91 11.31 8.37
C MET A 70 -2.17 12.66 8.43
N LYS A 71 -0.94 12.70 8.97
CA LYS A 71 -0.12 13.91 9.03
C LYS A 71 0.17 14.44 7.64
N ILE A 72 0.58 13.58 6.71
CA ILE A 72 0.88 13.94 5.31
C ILE A 72 -0.36 14.55 4.65
N VAL A 73 -1.48 13.82 4.63
CA VAL A 73 -2.70 14.29 3.94
C VAL A 73 -3.26 15.56 4.55
N LEU A 74 -3.24 15.70 5.88
CA LEU A 74 -3.71 16.92 6.54
C LEU A 74 -2.75 18.08 6.32
N SER A 75 -1.43 17.85 6.26
CA SER A 75 -0.44 18.92 5.99
C SER A 75 -0.60 19.56 4.61
N GLU A 76 -1.15 18.82 3.65
CA GLU A 76 -1.41 19.29 2.29
C GLU A 76 -2.84 19.83 2.11
N ALA A 77 -3.72 19.64 3.10
CA ALA A 77 -5.09 20.09 3.03
C ALA A 77 -5.23 21.58 3.35
N GLU A 78 -6.17 22.25 2.69
CA GLU A 78 -6.54 23.63 3.04
C GLU A 78 -6.97 23.70 4.52
N ASN A 79 -6.36 24.63 5.27
CA ASN A 79 -6.57 24.82 6.72
C ASN A 79 -6.21 23.61 7.60
N TYR A 80 -5.37 22.69 7.11
CA TYR A 80 -4.95 21.51 7.86
C TYR A 80 -6.09 20.64 8.36
N THR A 81 -7.25 20.72 7.71
CA THR A 81 -8.50 20.14 8.20
C THR A 81 -9.18 19.33 7.10
N MET A 82 -9.63 18.12 7.42
CA MET A 82 -10.34 17.27 6.48
C MET A 82 -11.41 16.42 7.18
N HIS A 83 -12.51 16.16 6.49
CA HIS A 83 -13.53 15.23 6.99
C HIS A 83 -12.95 13.80 7.09
N ALA A 84 -13.20 13.09 8.18
CA ALA A 84 -12.57 11.80 8.49
C ALA A 84 -12.77 10.73 7.41
N SER A 85 -13.92 10.72 6.72
CA SER A 85 -14.14 9.80 5.59
C SER A 85 -13.27 10.16 4.39
N LYS A 86 -13.22 11.46 4.03
CA LYS A 86 -12.40 11.95 2.91
C LYS A 86 -10.91 11.77 3.19
N LEU A 87 -10.49 11.96 4.44
CA LEU A 87 -9.13 11.69 4.89
C LEU A 87 -8.77 10.21 4.68
N ALA A 88 -9.68 9.29 5.03
CA ALA A 88 -9.46 7.87 4.77
C ALA A 88 -9.39 7.56 3.27
N ASP A 89 -10.21 8.23 2.44
CA ASP A 89 -10.20 8.08 0.98
C ASP A 89 -8.86 8.52 0.39
N GLU A 90 -8.41 9.73 0.70
CA GLU A 90 -7.12 10.28 0.24
C GLU A 90 -5.93 9.42 0.65
N ILE A 91 -5.91 8.93 1.90
CA ILE A 91 -4.86 8.02 2.40
C ILE A 91 -4.82 6.73 1.57
N TYR A 92 -5.98 6.20 1.21
CA TYR A 92 -6.08 4.96 0.44
C TYR A 92 -5.74 5.17 -1.03
N ASP A 93 -6.26 6.21 -1.66
CA ASP A 93 -6.06 6.52 -3.07
C ASP A 93 -4.59 6.80 -3.37
N ARG A 94 -3.91 7.48 -2.45
CA ARG A 94 -2.46 7.74 -2.51
C ARG A 94 -1.60 6.58 -2.02
N ARG A 95 -2.21 5.47 -1.58
CA ARG A 95 -1.53 4.27 -1.05
C ARG A 95 -0.56 4.58 0.11
N LEU A 96 -0.83 5.63 0.88
CA LEU A 96 0.01 6.04 2.01
C LEU A 96 -0.11 5.06 3.19
N TYR A 97 -1.29 4.48 3.37
CA TYR A 97 -1.52 3.42 4.34
C TYR A 97 -2.58 2.45 3.85
N LEU A 98 -2.33 1.16 4.04
CA LEU A 98 -3.28 0.07 3.80
C LEU A 98 -3.41 -0.79 5.06
N GLN A 99 -4.61 -1.26 5.34
CA GLN A 99 -4.79 -2.30 6.34
C GLN A 99 -4.09 -3.60 5.90
N LYS A 100 -3.85 -4.54 6.83
CA LYS A 100 -3.23 -5.85 6.53
C LYS A 100 -3.97 -6.65 5.45
N ASN A 101 -5.27 -6.40 5.27
CA ASN A 101 -6.13 -7.01 4.24
C ASN A 101 -6.15 -6.22 2.92
N GLY A 102 -5.34 -5.17 2.78
CA GLY A 102 -5.29 -4.28 1.60
C GLY A 102 -6.44 -3.28 1.51
N LYS A 103 -7.32 -3.17 2.52
CA LYS A 103 -8.46 -2.24 2.51
C LYS A 103 -8.12 -0.88 3.12
N LYS A 104 -8.98 0.10 2.81
CA LYS A 104 -9.01 1.44 3.39
C LYS A 104 -9.25 1.40 4.90
N ALA A 105 -8.65 2.34 5.64
CA ALA A 105 -8.96 2.57 7.05
C ALA A 105 -10.39 3.08 7.24
N GLN A 106 -11.07 2.65 8.30
CA GLN A 106 -12.41 3.15 8.61
C GLN A 106 -12.31 4.54 9.26
N TYR A 107 -13.31 5.40 9.03
CA TYR A 107 -13.35 6.74 9.64
C TYR A 107 -13.32 6.68 11.18
N THR A 108 -13.85 5.60 11.77
CA THR A 108 -13.78 5.33 13.22
C THR A 108 -12.34 5.12 13.69
N GLN A 109 -11.50 4.47 12.88
CA GLN A 109 -10.08 4.28 13.17
C GLN A 109 -9.31 5.60 13.07
N ILE A 110 -9.62 6.42 12.07
CA ILE A 110 -9.09 7.78 11.94
C ILE A 110 -9.42 8.59 13.21
N ARG A 111 -10.68 8.56 13.67
CA ARG A 111 -11.08 9.24 14.90
C ARG A 111 -10.44 8.68 16.15
N ALA A 112 -10.27 7.36 16.24
CA ALA A 112 -9.58 6.74 17.36
C ALA A 112 -8.14 7.26 17.48
N ARG A 113 -7.46 7.57 16.36
CA ARG A 113 -6.11 8.16 16.37
C ARG A 113 -6.08 9.55 17.01
N CYS A 114 -7.11 10.37 16.85
CA CYS A 114 -7.19 11.67 17.53
C CYS A 114 -7.20 11.55 19.05
N GLY A 115 -7.79 10.48 19.60
CA GLY A 115 -7.74 10.20 21.04
C GLY A 115 -6.39 9.65 21.53
N HIS A 116 -5.65 8.95 20.66
CA HIS A 116 -4.34 8.39 20.99
C HIS A 116 -3.19 9.39 20.80
N TYR A 117 -3.38 10.38 19.93
CA TYR A 117 -2.39 11.41 19.60
C TYR A 117 -3.02 12.81 19.70
N PRO A 118 -3.47 13.23 20.90
CA PRO A 118 -4.12 14.53 21.09
C PRO A 118 -3.17 15.72 20.90
N GLU A 119 -1.85 15.49 20.97
CA GLU A 119 -0.83 16.49 20.63
C GLU A 119 -0.72 16.74 19.12
N LEU A 120 -1.01 15.76 18.28
CA LEU A 120 -0.89 15.87 16.81
C LEU A 120 -2.22 16.22 16.14
N PHE A 121 -3.34 15.66 16.61
CA PHE A 121 -4.63 15.81 15.96
C PHE A 121 -5.70 16.35 16.89
N GLU A 122 -6.63 17.08 16.31
CA GLU A 122 -7.83 17.59 16.96
C GLU A 122 -9.07 17.07 16.24
N ALA A 123 -10.01 16.48 17.00
CA ALA A 123 -11.29 16.04 16.46
C ALA A 123 -12.34 17.15 16.63
N LEU A 124 -12.79 17.71 15.51
CA LEU A 124 -13.79 18.76 15.46
C LEU A 124 -15.22 18.19 15.33
N PRO A 125 -16.25 18.99 15.65
CA PRO A 125 -17.65 18.63 15.39
C PRO A 125 -17.87 18.29 13.91
N GLY A 126 -18.83 17.41 13.61
CA GLY A 126 -19.14 17.01 12.23
C GLY A 126 -18.11 16.06 11.58
N ASN A 127 -17.36 15.29 12.37
CA ASN A 127 -16.34 14.33 11.89
C ASN A 127 -15.16 14.95 11.14
N TYR A 128 -14.85 16.23 11.38
CA TYR A 128 -13.64 16.85 10.87
C TYR A 128 -12.43 16.54 11.75
N ILE A 129 -11.29 16.31 11.13
CA ILE A 129 -10.00 16.14 11.80
C ILE A 129 -9.11 17.29 11.38
N LYS A 130 -8.48 17.95 12.35
CA LYS A 130 -7.51 19.01 12.14
C LYS A 130 -6.13 18.57 12.64
N LEU A 131 -5.09 18.87 11.87
CA LEU A 131 -3.70 18.71 12.29
C LEU A 131 -3.29 19.94 13.11
N LYS A 132 -2.70 19.73 14.28
CA LYS A 132 -2.12 20.80 15.10
C LYS A 132 -0.72 21.10 14.56
N GLU A 133 -0.53 22.32 14.07
CA GLU A 133 0.82 22.83 13.76
C GLU A 133 1.58 23.03 15.06
N GLY A 134 2.60 22.21 15.31
CA GLY A 134 3.40 22.31 16.53
C GLY A 134 4.52 21.29 16.71
N VAL A 135 4.95 20.57 15.67
CA VAL A 135 6.15 19.74 15.74
C VAL A 135 6.88 19.79 14.39
N GLU A 136 7.81 20.75 14.30
CA GLU A 136 9.02 20.65 13.47
C GLU A 136 9.86 19.43 13.88
#